data_AF-A0A924JYJ6-F1
#
_entry.id   AF-A0A924JYJ6-F1
#
_cell.length_a   1.000
_cell.length_b   1.000
_cell.length_c   1.000
_cell.angle_alpha   90.00
_cell.angle_beta   90.00
_cell.angle_gamma   90.00
#
_symmetry.space_group_name_H-M   'P 1'
#
loop_
_entity.id
_entity.type
_entity.pdbx_description
1 polymer ?
#
loop_
_entity_poly.entity_id
_entity_poly.type
_entity_poly.pdbx_seq_one_letter_code
_entity_poly.pdbx_strand_id
1 'polypeptide(L)' 'MLAQRSLKSLTKAVGVGLHSGQRVELTLRPASPDTGIVFRRVD' A
#
# COMPACT_ATOMS: atom_id res chain seq x y z
N MET A 1 0.26 11.97 24.27
CA MET A 1 -0.26 12.26 22.93
C MET A 1 -0.07 11.02 22.06
N LEU A 2 -1.07 10.61 21.28
CA LEU A 2 -0.94 9.43 20.41
C LEU A 2 -0.14 9.81 19.16
N ALA A 3 0.90 9.04 18.84
CA ALA A 3 1.73 9.30 17.67
C ALA A 3 1.08 8.76 16.38
N GLN A 4 1.32 9.43 15.26
CA GLN A 4 1.01 8.89 13.94
C GLN A 4 1.79 7.61 13.67
N ARG A 5 1.24 6.73 12.84
CA ARG A 5 1.83 5.43 12.53
C ARG A 5 1.95 5.25 11.03
N SER A 6 3.06 4.64 10.66
CA SER A 6 3.40 4.25 9.29
C SER A 6 3.99 2.84 9.34
N LEU A 7 4.21 2.24 8.18
CA LEU A 7 4.82 0.91 8.11
C LEU A 7 6.29 0.98 8.54
N LYS A 8 6.76 -0.05 9.28
CA LYS A 8 8.17 -0.16 9.68
C LYS A 8 9.07 -0.51 8.50
N SER A 9 8.55 -1.32 7.57
CA SER A 9 9.26 -1.78 6.38
C SER A 9 8.31 -1.94 5.21
N LEU A 10 8.89 -2.02 4.02
CA LEU A 10 8.18 -2.27 2.78
C LEU A 10 7.52 -3.66 2.84
N THR A 11 6.24 -3.75 2.48
CA THR A 11 5.47 -5.01 2.51
C THR A 11 4.88 -5.27 1.13
N LYS A 12 4.92 -6.53 0.69
CA LYS A 12 4.43 -6.95 -0.62
C LYS A 12 3.38 -8.05 -0.48
N ALA A 13 2.41 -8.04 -1.38
CA ALA A 13 1.42 -9.10 -1.53
C ALA A 13 1.12 -9.32 -3.01
N VAL A 14 0.69 -10.53 -3.34
CA VAL A 14 0.24 -10.90 -4.69
C VAL A 14 -1.16 -11.49 -4.59
N GLY A 15 -2.03 -11.13 -5.52
CA GLY A 15 -3.39 -11.66 -5.58
C GLY A 15 -3.97 -11.61 -7.00
N VAL A 16 -5.27 -11.86 -7.08
CA VAL A 16 -6.05 -11.78 -8.32
C VAL A 16 -7.03 -10.61 -8.19
N GLY A 17 -7.06 -9.73 -9.19
CA GLY A 17 -8.00 -8.61 -9.24
C GLY A 17 -9.42 -9.10 -9.47
N LEU A 18 -10.36 -8.75 -8.59
CA LEU A 18 -11.74 -9.24 -8.65
C LEU A 18 -12.43 -8.96 -10.00
N HIS A 19 -12.27 -7.75 -10.52
CA HIS A 19 -12.94 -7.33 -11.75
C HIS A 19 -12.20 -7.75 -13.03
N SER A 20 -10.87 -7.84 -12.99
CA SER A 20 -10.07 -8.16 -14.18
C SER A 20 -9.72 -9.64 -14.30
N GLY A 21 -9.80 -10.39 -13.20
CA GLY A 21 -9.28 -11.76 -13.11
C GLY A 21 -7.75 -11.86 -13.26
N GLN A 22 -7.04 -10.73 -13.33
CA GLN A 22 -5.59 -10.71 -13.60
C GLN A 22 -4.77 -10.78 -12.31
N ARG A 23 -3.55 -11.33 -12.42
CA ARG A 23 -2.56 -11.30 -11.34
C ARG A 23 -2.14 -9.85 -11.06
N VAL A 24 -2.14 -9.45 -9.79
CA VAL A 24 -1.75 -8.11 -9.33
C VAL A 24 -0.70 -8.23 -8.23
N GLU A 25 0.32 -7.37 -8.26
CA GLU A 25 1.26 -7.14 -7.15
C GLU A 25 0.88 -5.86 -6.42
N LEU A 26 0.71 -5.94 -5.10
CA LEU A 26 0.51 -4.80 -4.21
C LEU A 26 1.78 -4.55 -3.41
N THR A 27 2.24 -3.30 -3.43
CA THR A 27 3.37 -2.85 -2.59
C THR A 27 2.90 -1.76 -1.64
N LEU A 28 3.00 -2.03 -0.34
CA LEU A 28 2.75 -1.05 0.73
C LEU A 28 4.09 -0.44 1.18
N ARG A 29 4.12 0.89 1.27
CA ARG A 29 5.34 1.67 1.57
C ARG A 29 5.14 2.54 2.81
N PRO A 30 6.19 2.73 3.63
CA PRO A 30 6.16 3.79 4.64
C PRO A 30 5.96 5.16 3.99
N ALA A 31 5.20 6.01 4.66
CA ALA A 31 5.03 7.42 4.35
C ALA A 31 5.39 8.30 5.56
N SER A 32 5.76 9.55 5.28
CA SER A 32 6.03 10.58 6.28
C SER A 32 4.75 10.99 7.03
N PRO A 33 4.85 11.61 8.22
CA PRO A 33 3.71 12.19 8.91
C PRO A 33 2.86 13.10 8.02
N ASP A 34 1.55 13.14 8.31
CA ASP A 34 0.54 13.96 7.63
C ASP A 34 0.28 13.65 6.14
N THR A 35 0.95 12.65 5.56
CA THR A 35 0.70 12.22 4.16
C THR A 35 -0.68 11.59 3.97
N GLY A 36 -1.23 10.95 5.00
CA GLY A 36 -2.47 10.18 4.92
C GLY A 36 -2.30 8.83 4.19
N ILE A 37 -3.41 8.27 3.71
CA ILE A 37 -3.43 7.01 2.93
C ILE A 37 -3.59 7.36 1.46
N VAL A 38 -2.62 6.96 0.64
CA VAL A 38 -2.59 7.25 -0.79
C VAL A 38 -2.55 5.95 -1.59
N PHE A 39 -3.51 5.77 -2.49
CA PHE A 39 -3.48 4.71 -3.49
C PHE A 39 -2.80 5.23 -4.75
N ARG A 40 -1.91 4.43 -5.35
CA ARG A 40 -1.24 4.74 -6.60
C ARG A 40 -1.30 3.54 -7.53
N ARG A 41 -1.84 3.76 -8.73
CA ARG A 41 -1.68 2.85 -9.86
C ARG A 41 -0.29 3.02 -10.47
N VAL A 42 0.35 1.91 -10.83
CA VAL A 42 1.72 1.85 -11.40
C VAL A 42 1.79 0.93 -12.61
N ASP A 43 0.64 0.43 -13.02
CA ASP A 43 0.38 -0.24 -14.30
C ASP A 43 0.20 0.78 -15.43
#